data_AF-A0A9Q0HYW8-F1
#
_entry.id   AF-A0A9Q0HYW8-F1
#
_cell.length_a   1.000
_cell.length_b   1.000
_cell.length_c   1.000
_cell.angle_alpha   90.00
_cell.angle_beta   90.00
_cell.angle_gamma   90.00
#
_symmetry.space_group_name_H-M   'P 1'
#
loop_
_entity.id
_entity.type
_entity.pdbx_description
1 polymer ?
#
loop_
_entity_poly.entity_id
_entity_poly.type
_entity_poly.pdbx_seq_one_letter_code
_entity_poly.pdbx_strand_id
1 'polypeptide(L)'
;MEKEASASEAAGVTATFDLAPRGESPVDDLTGRVHLLPCSVKHNGPSDVSNYFKPRNTDVEVEGMRVQEAFFRGRKLHGFTVPIPDGYSGYVLQKSQLGNGKDVENFDGESSCWQSRGQFGNITYWNHDNMPSSDDPLLRCFHWFPISDALHKKVTPEEMTKAAAHLNK
;
A
#
# COMPACT_ATOMS: atom_id res chain seq x y z
N MET A 1 16.97 9.06 51.46
CA MET A 1 15.67 8.91 50.77
C MET A 1 15.82 9.55 49.41
N GLU A 2 16.36 8.80 48.47
CA GLU A 2 16.42 9.20 47.07
C GLU A 2 15.02 9.02 46.47
N LYS A 3 14.48 10.08 45.87
CA LYS A 3 13.24 10.04 45.11
C LYS A 3 13.58 9.49 43.72
N GLU A 4 13.07 8.30 43.40
CA GLU A 4 12.98 7.84 42.02
C GLU A 4 12.11 8.83 41.22
N ALA A 5 12.72 9.41 40.19
CA ALA A 5 12.01 10.17 39.18
C ALA A 5 11.23 9.19 38.31
N SER A 6 9.90 9.23 38.43
CA SER A 6 8.97 8.59 37.50
C SER A 6 9.26 9.10 36.09
N ALA A 7 9.66 8.18 35.20
CA ALA A 7 9.82 8.47 33.78
C ALA A 7 8.45 8.81 33.20
N SER A 8 8.30 10.04 32.70
CA SER A 8 7.10 10.42 31.95
C SER A 8 7.08 9.63 30.65
N GLU A 9 6.14 8.70 30.53
CA GLU A 9 5.81 8.01 29.30
C GLU A 9 5.35 9.08 28.29
N ALA A 10 6.16 9.32 27.26
CA ALA A 10 5.79 10.23 26.18
C ALA A 10 4.54 9.63 25.51
N ALA A 11 3.40 10.29 25.67
CA ALA A 11 2.14 9.84 25.09
C ALA A 11 2.31 9.72 23.56
N GLY A 12 2.42 8.48 23.08
CA GLY A 12 2.55 8.20 21.65
C GLY A 12 1.29 8.62 20.91
N VAL A 13 1.44 9.18 19.72
CA VAL A 13 0.30 9.44 18.83
C VAL A 13 -0.27 8.09 18.39
N THR A 14 -1.53 7.83 18.74
CA THR A 14 -2.23 6.59 18.38
C THR A 14 -3.17 6.85 17.20
N ALA A 15 -3.19 5.92 16.24
CA ALA A 15 -4.09 5.95 15.08
C ALA A 15 -4.82 4.61 14.96
N THR A 16 -6.09 4.66 14.55
CA THR A 16 -6.93 3.47 14.37
C THR A 16 -7.31 3.35 12.89
N PHE A 17 -7.18 2.15 12.34
CA PHE A 17 -7.52 1.83 10.95
C PHE A 17 -8.71 0.88 10.93
N ASP A 18 -9.85 1.35 10.43
CA ASP A 18 -11.05 0.55 10.22
C ASP A 18 -11.05 -0.01 8.79
N LEU A 19 -10.65 -1.28 8.66
CA LEU A 19 -10.58 -1.99 7.38
C LEU A 19 -11.90 -2.70 7.03
N ALA A 20 -12.85 -2.76 7.96
CA ALA A 20 -14.14 -3.42 7.74
C ALA A 20 -15.08 -2.50 6.94
N PRO A 21 -15.95 -3.05 6.08
CA PRO A 21 -17.07 -2.30 5.52
C PRO A 21 -17.99 -1.83 6.66
N ARG A 22 -18.24 -0.52 6.77
CA ARG A 22 -19.31 0.00 7.64
C ARG A 22 -20.63 -0.01 6.86
N GLY A 23 -21.54 -0.90 7.24
CA GLY A 23 -22.90 -0.99 6.71
C GLY A 23 -23.09 -2.09 5.66
N GLU A 24 -24.33 -2.23 5.17
CA GLU A 24 -24.72 -3.21 4.14
C GLU A 24 -24.13 -2.93 2.75
N SER A 25 -23.41 -1.83 2.57
CA SER A 25 -22.73 -1.51 1.31
C SER A 25 -21.34 -2.16 1.26
N PRO A 26 -21.02 -2.97 0.23
CA PRO A 26 -19.70 -3.57 0.07
C PRO A 26 -18.62 -2.50 -0.07
N VAL A 27 -17.41 -2.77 0.43
CA VAL A 27 -16.21 -1.98 0.14
C VAL A 27 -16.03 -1.94 -1.39
N ASP A 28 -15.79 -0.76 -1.96
CA ASP A 28 -15.61 -0.64 -3.41
C ASP A 28 -14.44 -1.52 -3.88
N ASP A 29 -14.72 -2.46 -4.78
CA ASP A 29 -13.68 -3.22 -5.46
C ASP A 29 -13.07 -2.36 -6.59
N LEU A 30 -11.84 -1.93 -6.34
CA LEU A 30 -11.04 -1.10 -7.23
C LEU A 30 -10.05 -1.92 -8.06
N THR A 31 -10.18 -3.25 -8.06
CA THR A 31 -9.33 -4.14 -8.87
C THR A 31 -9.42 -3.75 -10.35
N GLY A 32 -8.26 -3.58 -10.98
CA GLY A 32 -8.12 -3.10 -12.35
C GLY A 32 -8.29 -1.59 -12.55
N ARG A 33 -8.52 -0.80 -11.48
CA ARG A 33 -8.75 0.66 -11.56
C ARG A 33 -7.66 1.50 -10.90
N VAL A 34 -6.66 0.86 -10.29
CA VAL A 34 -5.55 1.54 -9.62
C VAL A 34 -4.37 1.65 -10.59
N HIS A 35 -3.92 2.89 -10.83
CA HIS A 35 -2.86 3.20 -11.78
C HIS A 35 -1.72 4.01 -11.12
N LEU A 36 -0.49 3.54 -11.26
CA LEU A 36 0.72 4.27 -10.90
C LEU A 36 1.33 4.90 -12.15
N LEU A 37 1.20 6.23 -12.30
CA LEU A 37 1.72 6.97 -13.44
C LEU A 37 3.19 7.39 -13.22
N PRO A 38 4.01 7.50 -14.28
CA PRO A 38 5.40 7.95 -14.19
C PRO A 38 5.51 9.48 -14.12
N CYS A 39 4.59 10.11 -13.39
CA CYS A 39 4.54 11.56 -13.22
C CYS A 39 3.70 11.96 -12.00
N SER A 40 3.99 13.13 -11.45
CA SER A 40 3.20 13.71 -10.35
C SER A 40 2.12 14.65 -10.89
N VAL A 41 0.85 14.34 -10.59
CA VAL A 41 -0.28 15.22 -10.86
C VAL A 41 -0.49 16.12 -9.64
N LYS A 42 -0.37 17.44 -9.80
CA LYS A 42 -0.50 18.39 -8.68
C LYS A 42 -1.93 18.53 -8.14
N HIS A 43 -2.93 18.16 -8.93
CA HIS A 43 -4.33 18.18 -8.51
C HIS A 43 -4.67 16.88 -7.77
N ASN A 44 -5.26 17.01 -6.58
CA ASN A 44 -5.81 15.90 -5.81
C ASN A 44 -7.32 16.10 -5.68
N GLY A 45 -8.10 15.28 -6.37
CA GLY A 45 -9.55 15.40 -6.43
C GLY A 45 -10.18 14.46 -7.48
N PRO A 46 -11.52 14.47 -7.60
CA PRO A 46 -12.21 13.67 -8.60
C PRO A 46 -11.73 13.98 -10.02
N SER A 47 -11.58 12.94 -10.84
CA SER A 47 -11.21 13.07 -12.24
C SER A 47 -11.93 12.01 -13.07
N ASP A 48 -12.24 12.35 -14.31
CA ASP A 48 -12.99 11.50 -15.23
C ASP A 48 -12.06 10.47 -15.92
N VAL A 49 -11.39 9.65 -15.12
CA VAL A 49 -10.37 8.69 -15.59
C VAL A 49 -10.97 7.75 -16.63
N SER A 50 -12.17 7.23 -16.38
CA SER A 50 -12.83 6.26 -17.24
C SER A 50 -13.07 6.80 -18.65
N ASN A 51 -13.31 8.09 -18.85
CA ASN A 51 -13.54 8.64 -20.19
C ASN A 51 -12.24 8.96 -20.94
N TYR A 52 -11.18 9.38 -20.25
CA TYR A 52 -9.96 9.87 -20.90
C TYR A 52 -8.78 8.90 -20.89
N PHE A 53 -8.64 8.06 -19.86
CA PHE A 53 -7.54 7.11 -19.75
C PHE A 53 -8.04 5.72 -20.14
N LYS A 54 -7.63 5.26 -21.33
CA LYS A 54 -8.08 4.00 -21.93
C LYS A 54 -6.90 3.03 -22.14
N PRO A 55 -6.47 2.30 -21.10
CA PRO A 55 -5.52 1.21 -21.24
C PRO A 55 -6.01 0.15 -22.23
N ARG A 56 -5.13 -0.31 -23.10
CA ARG A 56 -5.38 -1.42 -24.02
C ARG A 56 -4.26 -2.45 -23.91
N ASN A 57 -4.63 -3.73 -23.96
CA ASN A 57 -3.64 -4.79 -24.09
C ASN A 57 -3.02 -4.72 -25.48
N THR A 58 -1.70 -4.83 -25.56
CA THR A 58 -0.97 -4.99 -26.83
C THR A 58 -0.77 -6.47 -27.13
N ASP A 59 -0.21 -6.79 -28.29
CA ASP A 59 0.21 -8.17 -28.63
C ASP A 59 1.65 -8.48 -28.20
N VAL A 60 2.26 -7.58 -27.42
CA VAL A 60 3.61 -7.73 -26.90
C VAL A 60 3.56 -8.34 -25.50
N GLU A 61 4.34 -9.40 -25.31
CA GLU A 61 4.64 -9.95 -23.99
C GLU A 61 6.11 -9.73 -23.65
N VAL A 62 6.37 -9.34 -22.41
CA VAL A 62 7.71 -9.21 -21.84
C VAL A 62 7.70 -9.94 -20.52
N GLU A 63 8.67 -10.82 -20.29
CA GLU A 63 8.80 -11.60 -19.04
C GLU A 63 7.52 -12.39 -18.66
N GLY A 64 6.77 -12.86 -19.66
CA GLY A 64 5.52 -13.62 -19.45
C GLY A 64 4.32 -12.75 -19.04
N MET A 65 4.47 -11.42 -19.06
CA MET A 65 3.40 -10.47 -18.78
C MET A 65 3.01 -9.71 -20.04
N ARG A 66 1.69 -9.57 -20.26
CA ARG A 66 1.15 -8.86 -21.41
C ARG A 66 1.27 -7.35 -21.19
N VAL A 67 1.92 -6.67 -22.13
CA VAL A 67 2.15 -5.23 -22.06
C VAL A 67 0.86 -4.50 -22.38
N GLN A 68 0.49 -3.56 -21.51
CA GLN A 68 -0.57 -2.59 -21.76
C GLN A 68 -0.02 -1.30 -22.32
N GLU A 69 -0.84 -0.61 -23.10
CA GLU A 69 -0.53 0.69 -23.67
C GLU A 69 -1.65 1.68 -23.32
N ALA A 70 -1.27 2.91 -22.97
CA ALA A 70 -2.20 4.02 -22.78
C ALA A 70 -1.53 5.34 -23.17
N PHE A 71 -2.33 6.40 -23.27
CA PHE A 71 -1.83 7.74 -23.53
C PHE A 71 -2.25 8.68 -22.41
N PHE A 72 -1.29 9.44 -21.89
CA PHE A 72 -1.56 10.48 -20.90
C PHE A 72 -0.92 11.78 -21.35
N ARG A 73 -1.71 12.85 -21.50
CA ARG A 73 -1.23 14.17 -21.98
C ARG A 73 -0.45 14.09 -23.31
N GLY A 74 -0.90 13.22 -24.23
CA GLY A 74 -0.25 13.00 -25.53
C GLY A 74 1.03 12.17 -25.49
N ARG A 75 1.42 11.64 -24.32
CA ARG A 75 2.59 10.78 -24.16
C ARG A 75 2.19 9.33 -24.09
N LYS A 76 2.91 8.49 -24.82
CA LYS A 76 2.72 7.04 -24.85
C LYS A 76 3.26 6.44 -23.55
N LEU A 77 2.48 5.56 -22.94
CA LEU A 77 2.87 4.80 -21.76
C LEU A 77 2.78 3.30 -22.05
N HIS A 78 3.71 2.54 -21.50
CA HIS A 78 3.65 1.08 -21.46
C HIS A 78 3.57 0.63 -20.01
N GLY A 79 2.78 -0.39 -19.71
CA GLY A 79 2.56 -0.80 -18.32
C GLY A 79 2.27 -2.28 -18.15
N PHE A 80 2.46 -2.75 -16.92
CA PHE A 80 2.02 -4.08 -16.48
C PHE A 80 0.98 -3.94 -15.38
N THR A 81 -0.04 -4.80 -15.45
CA THR A 81 -0.93 -5.06 -14.32
C THR A 81 -0.32 -6.17 -13.47
N VAL A 82 0.07 -5.82 -12.25
CA VAL A 82 0.70 -6.75 -11.31
C VAL A 82 -0.29 -7.06 -10.19
N PRO A 83 -0.52 -8.35 -9.85
CA PRO A 83 -1.35 -8.71 -8.71
C PRO A 83 -0.66 -8.30 -7.40
N ILE A 84 -1.47 -8.02 -6.38
CA ILE A 84 -0.96 -7.90 -5.01
C ILE A 84 -0.47 -9.30 -4.57
N PRO A 85 0.73 -9.41 -3.97
CA PRO A 85 1.29 -10.71 -3.57
C PRO A 85 0.40 -11.48 -2.59
N ASP A 86 0.48 -12.80 -2.66
CA ASP A 86 -0.32 -13.70 -1.82
C ASP A 86 -0.13 -13.41 -0.34
N GLY A 87 -1.23 -13.39 0.41
CA GLY A 87 -1.23 -13.04 1.84
C GLY A 87 -1.30 -11.54 2.13
N TYR A 88 -1.27 -10.69 1.10
CA TYR A 88 -1.39 -9.24 1.23
C TYR A 88 -2.68 -8.72 0.56
N SER A 89 -3.12 -7.52 1.00
CA SER A 89 -4.30 -6.85 0.47
C SER A 89 -4.01 -5.36 0.23
N GLY A 90 -4.44 -4.84 -0.92
CA GLY A 90 -4.36 -3.41 -1.22
C GLY A 90 -5.60 -2.66 -0.70
N TYR A 91 -5.40 -1.57 0.03
CA TYR A 91 -6.48 -0.72 0.54
C TYR A 91 -6.27 0.75 0.18
N VAL A 92 -7.35 1.46 -0.13
CA VAL A 92 -7.39 2.93 -0.21
C VAL A 92 -8.01 3.46 1.08
N LEU A 93 -7.24 4.25 1.84
CA LEU A 93 -7.65 4.76 3.14
C LEU A 93 -8.01 6.25 3.07
N GLN A 94 -9.01 6.65 3.85
CA GLN A 94 -9.38 8.05 4.03
C GLN A 94 -9.43 8.40 5.53
N LYS A 95 -8.87 9.55 5.93
CA LYS A 95 -8.99 10.08 7.29
C LYS A 95 -10.47 10.35 7.58
N SER A 96 -11.00 9.74 8.63
CA SER A 96 -12.35 9.97 9.14
C SER A 96 -12.40 11.37 9.76
N GLN A 97 -13.27 12.23 9.23
CA GLN A 97 -13.58 13.53 9.81
C GLN A 97 -14.57 13.33 10.96
N LEU A 98 -14.10 12.86 12.12
CA LEU A 98 -14.93 12.82 13.32
C LEU A 98 -14.79 14.16 14.04
N GLY A 99 -15.62 15.16 13.67
CA GLY A 99 -15.67 16.44 14.37
C GLY A 99 -16.00 17.66 13.51
N ASN A 100 -17.20 17.71 12.93
CA ASN A 100 -17.76 18.98 12.41
C ASN A 100 -19.14 19.26 13.05
N GLY A 101 -19.26 18.98 14.35
CA GLY A 101 -20.21 19.67 15.21
C GLY A 101 -19.56 20.95 15.70
N LYS A 102 -20.25 22.08 15.55
CA LYS A 102 -19.84 23.35 16.16
C LYS A 102 -19.74 23.13 17.68
N ASP A 103 -18.72 23.72 18.27
CA ASP A 103 -18.31 23.64 19.68
C ASP A 103 -17.23 22.57 19.94
N VAL A 104 -16.04 23.04 20.31
CA VAL A 104 -15.18 22.57 21.42
C VAL A 104 -13.77 23.11 21.19
N GLU A 105 -13.41 24.07 22.04
CA GLU A 105 -12.05 24.47 22.34
C GLU A 105 -11.24 23.27 22.86
N ASN A 106 -9.98 23.16 22.45
CA ASN A 106 -8.92 22.40 23.12
C ASN A 106 -9.20 20.92 23.45
N PHE A 107 -8.90 20.03 22.50
CA PHE A 107 -8.47 18.66 22.83
C PHE A 107 -7.13 18.35 22.16
N ASP A 108 -6.07 18.54 22.94
CA ASP A 108 -4.70 18.09 22.70
C ASP A 108 -4.64 16.56 22.88
N GLY A 109 -5.05 15.83 21.84
CA GLY A 109 -5.14 14.37 21.83
C GLY A 109 -5.80 13.82 20.57
N GLU A 110 -5.34 14.23 19.39
CA GLU A 110 -5.96 13.92 18.09
C GLU A 110 -5.71 12.45 17.69
N SER A 111 -6.51 11.52 18.22
CA SER A 111 -6.52 10.12 17.75
C SER A 111 -7.01 10.08 16.30
N SER A 112 -6.08 9.92 15.34
CA SER A 112 -6.44 9.92 13.93
C SER A 112 -7.13 8.60 13.54
N CYS A 113 -8.40 8.67 13.17
CA CYS A 113 -9.15 7.52 12.68
C CYS A 113 -9.12 7.48 11.15
N TRP A 114 -8.81 6.32 10.57
CA TRP A 114 -8.77 6.07 9.13
C TRP A 114 -9.76 4.97 8.77
N GLN A 115 -10.39 5.09 7.61
CA GLN A 115 -11.38 4.14 7.12
C GLN A 115 -11.02 3.68 5.71
N SER A 116 -11.26 2.39 5.44
CA SER A 116 -11.17 1.85 4.08
C SER A 116 -12.28 2.42 3.19
N ARG A 117 -11.88 2.95 2.03
CA ARG A 117 -12.78 3.40 0.95
C ARG A 117 -12.90 2.38 -0.16
N GLY A 118 -11.88 1.55 -0.34
CA GLY A 118 -11.82 0.58 -1.41
C GLY A 118 -10.70 -0.42 -1.20
N GLN A 119 -10.86 -1.59 -1.80
CA GLN A 119 -9.86 -2.64 -1.83
C GLN A 119 -9.45 -2.90 -3.28
N PHE A 120 -8.21 -3.31 -3.53
CA PHE A 120 -7.76 -3.72 -4.85
C PHE A 120 -6.85 -4.93 -4.77
N GLY A 121 -7.04 -5.87 -5.70
CA GLY A 121 -6.22 -7.08 -5.85
C GLY A 121 -5.08 -6.94 -6.85
N ASN A 122 -5.01 -5.85 -7.61
CA ASN A 122 -3.92 -5.58 -8.54
C ASN A 122 -3.71 -4.07 -8.74
N ILE A 123 -2.54 -3.72 -9.26
CA ILE A 123 -2.14 -2.35 -9.61
C ILE A 123 -1.50 -2.36 -10.99
N THR A 124 -1.85 -1.38 -11.83
CA THR A 124 -1.17 -1.18 -13.12
C THR A 124 -0.17 -0.05 -12.99
N TYR A 125 1.12 -0.33 -13.14
CA TYR A 125 2.14 0.71 -13.21
C TYR A 125 2.50 1.02 -14.66
N TRP A 126 2.95 2.24 -14.90
CA TRP A 126 3.20 2.78 -16.23
C TRP A 126 4.58 3.40 -16.32
N ASN A 127 5.29 3.09 -17.40
CA ASN A 127 6.57 3.67 -17.78
C ASN A 127 6.41 4.59 -18.99
N HIS A 128 7.24 5.63 -19.06
CA HIS A 128 7.36 6.51 -20.22
C HIS A 128 8.58 6.09 -21.04
N ASP A 129 8.42 5.94 -22.36
CA ASP A 129 9.46 5.59 -23.35
C ASP A 129 10.20 4.25 -23.16
N ASN A 130 10.05 3.58 -22.02
CA ASN A 130 10.65 2.28 -21.72
C ASN A 130 9.60 1.18 -21.65
N MET A 131 10.00 -0.04 -22.01
CA MET A 131 9.20 -1.22 -21.75
C MET A 131 9.21 -1.54 -20.25
N PRO A 132 8.09 -1.99 -19.67
CA PRO A 132 8.08 -2.51 -18.31
C PRO A 132 8.94 -3.78 -18.21
N SER A 133 9.57 -3.97 -17.05
CA SER A 133 10.49 -5.08 -16.75
C SER A 133 10.53 -5.39 -15.24
N SER A 134 11.07 -6.55 -14.87
CA SER A 134 11.24 -7.01 -13.49
C SER A 134 12.08 -6.08 -12.59
N ASP A 135 12.89 -5.20 -13.19
CA ASP A 135 13.71 -4.22 -12.49
C ASP A 135 12.93 -2.93 -12.11
N ASP A 136 11.67 -2.79 -12.53
CA ASP A 136 10.87 -1.62 -12.21
C ASP A 136 10.65 -1.46 -10.70
N PRO A 137 10.67 -0.21 -10.16
CA PRO A 137 10.65 0.02 -8.72
C PRO A 137 9.49 -0.65 -7.98
N LEU A 138 8.29 -0.68 -8.56
CA LEU A 138 7.13 -1.28 -7.92
C LEU A 138 7.29 -2.80 -7.76
N LEU A 139 7.77 -3.49 -8.80
CA LEU A 139 8.04 -4.93 -8.74
C LEU A 139 9.16 -5.25 -7.75
N ARG A 140 10.23 -4.44 -7.77
CA ARG A 140 11.32 -4.52 -6.80
C ARG A 140 10.84 -4.35 -5.36
N CYS A 141 9.84 -3.49 -5.11
CA CYS A 141 9.23 -3.33 -3.79
C CYS A 141 8.52 -4.62 -3.31
N PHE A 142 7.89 -5.39 -4.20
CA PHE A 142 7.22 -6.64 -3.81
C PHE A 142 8.19 -7.73 -3.35
N HIS A 143 9.44 -7.70 -3.81
CA HIS A 143 10.48 -8.60 -3.29
C HIS A 143 10.78 -8.40 -1.80
N TRP A 144 10.42 -7.24 -1.22
CA TRP A 144 10.59 -7.00 0.22
C TRP A 144 9.70 -7.91 1.08
N PHE A 145 8.51 -8.29 0.62
CA PHE A 145 7.58 -9.08 1.41
C PHE A 145 8.15 -10.42 1.89
N PRO A 146 8.63 -11.33 1.03
CA PRO A 146 9.22 -12.59 1.49
C PRO A 146 10.49 -12.39 2.33
N ILE A 147 11.26 -11.33 2.06
CA ILE A 147 12.45 -10.98 2.86
C ILE A 147 12.03 -10.58 4.27
N SER A 148 11.02 -9.72 4.40
CA SER A 148 10.47 -9.28 5.68
C SER A 148 9.88 -10.46 6.46
N ASP A 149 9.16 -11.36 5.79
CA ASP A 149 8.57 -12.53 6.41
C ASP A 149 9.65 -13.48 6.97
N ALA A 150 10.74 -13.70 6.21
CA ALA A 150 11.87 -14.50 6.67
C ALA A 150 12.61 -13.84 7.84
N LEU A 151 12.83 -12.53 7.77
CA LEU A 151 13.57 -11.77 8.79
C LEU A 151 12.83 -11.72 10.12
N HIS A 152 11.52 -11.53 10.10
CA HIS A 152 10.69 -11.38 11.30
C HIS A 152 10.05 -12.68 11.76
N LYS A 153 10.37 -13.81 11.10
CA LYS A 153 9.92 -15.13 11.55
C LYS A 153 10.41 -15.37 12.98
N LYS A 154 9.47 -15.60 13.90
CA LYS A 154 9.79 -15.89 15.30
C LYS A 154 10.67 -17.13 15.39
N VAL A 155 11.79 -17.01 16.11
CA VAL A 155 12.69 -18.13 16.36
C VAL A 155 12.09 -19.02 17.44
N THR A 156 11.98 -20.31 17.16
CA THR A 156 11.50 -21.28 18.14
C THR A 156 12.62 -21.71 19.10
N PRO A 157 12.31 -22.10 20.34
CA PRO A 157 13.31 -22.64 21.27
C PRO A 157 14.06 -23.88 20.73
N GLU A 158 13.39 -24.67 19.90
CA GLU A 158 13.97 -25.85 19.23
C GLU A 158 15.01 -25.46 18.18
N GLU A 159 14.77 -24.37 17.43
CA GLU A 159 15.74 -23.82 16.48
C GLU A 159 16.94 -23.21 17.21
N MET A 160 16.71 -22.53 18.35
CA MET A 160 17.80 -22.01 19.19
C MET A 160 18.68 -23.12 19.75
N THR A 161 18.09 -24.20 20.25
CA THR A 161 18.84 -25.34 20.80
C THR A 161 19.60 -26.11 19.71
N LYS A 162 19.03 -26.27 18.51
CA LYS A 162 19.74 -26.83 17.34
C LYS A 162 20.91 -25.95 16.91
N ALA A 163 20.73 -24.63 16.85
CA ALA A 163 21.82 -23.70 16.50
C ALA A 163 22.95 -23.77 17.53
N ALA A 164 22.64 -23.80 18.83
CA ALA A 164 23.63 -23.95 19.89
C ALA A 164 24.37 -25.30 19.82
N ALA A 165 23.68 -26.39 19.48
CA ALA A 165 24.31 -27.70 19.30
C ALA A 165 25.27 -27.76 18.08
N HIS A 166 25.03 -26.94 17.06
CA HIS A 166 25.92 -26.82 15.90
C HIS A 166 27.15 -25.94 16.16
N LEU A 167 27.10 -25.00 17.11
CA LEU A 167 28.24 -24.17 17.53
C LEU A 167 29.23 -24.88 18.47
N ASN A 168 28.81 -25.96 19.12
CA ASN A 168 29.61 -26.72 20.08
C ASN A 168 30.30 -27.97 19.48
N LYS A 169 30.39 -28.05 18.15
CA LYS A 169 31.12 -29.07 17.39
C LYS A 169 32.24 -28.42 16.59
#